data_AF-A0A956SPM5-F1
#
_entry.id   AF-A0A956SPM5-F1
#
_cell.length_a   1.000
_cell.length_b   1.000
_cell.length_c   1.000
_cell.angle_alpha   90.00
_cell.angle_beta   90.00
_cell.angle_gamma   90.00
#
_symmetry.space_group_name_H-M   'P 1'
#
loop_
_entity.id
_entity.type
_entity.pdbx_description
1 polymer ?
#
loop_
_entity_poly.entity_id
_entity_poly.type
_entity_poly.pdbx_seq_one_letter_code
_entity_poly.pdbx_strand_id
1 'polypeptide(L)'
;MAPDPTLHVSADELDALHEQGLSTRVTSHIATCPPCRQLVALDLRLVAGLSTLPTWDASPTLAARVLGRLTPATDRAVVASMPSDRERAARRRVIIAGLLTGGGVAAGFTWAVLNPAAAQGLAGPAVTEVSQALWLSLQGLVANTIEQPWFGTVRDALASPTRALPYLVGAGVAYALTLVGFRRLLTSPATDAGW
;
A
#
# COMPACT_ATOMS: atom_id res chain seq x y z
N MET A 1 -18.82 5.51 -20.15
CA MET A 1 -18.27 4.15 -19.94
C MET A 1 -19.38 3.34 -19.28
N ALA A 2 -19.98 2.38 -19.99
CA ALA A 2 -21.05 1.56 -19.44
C ALA A 2 -20.49 0.65 -18.33
N PRO A 3 -21.23 0.41 -17.23
CA PRO A 3 -20.79 -0.50 -16.18
C PRO A 3 -20.68 -1.93 -16.72
N ASP A 4 -19.58 -2.61 -16.38
CA ASP A 4 -19.38 -4.02 -16.71
C ASP A 4 -20.44 -4.87 -15.97
N PRO A 5 -21.26 -5.66 -16.68
CA PRO A 5 -22.33 -6.45 -16.07
C PRO A 5 -21.82 -7.60 -15.19
N THR A 6 -20.51 -7.88 -15.20
CA THR A 6 -19.90 -8.96 -14.42
C THR A 6 -19.30 -8.49 -13.09
N LEU A 7 -19.12 -7.18 -12.92
CA LEU A 7 -18.55 -6.61 -11.70
C LEU A 7 -19.69 -6.25 -10.73
N HIS A 8 -19.87 -7.09 -9.70
CA HIS A 8 -20.83 -6.87 -8.63
C HIS A 8 -20.25 -6.04 -7.47
N VAL A 9 -21.15 -5.50 -6.65
CA VAL A 9 -20.80 -4.73 -5.43
C VAL A 9 -19.92 -5.59 -4.50
N SER A 10 -18.80 -5.03 -4.04
CA SER A 10 -17.89 -5.71 -3.10
C SER A 10 -18.38 -5.63 -1.66
N ALA A 11 -17.75 -6.39 -0.75
CA ALA A 11 -18.04 -6.28 0.69
C ALA A 11 -17.76 -4.86 1.23
N ASP A 12 -16.62 -4.27 0.85
CA ASP A 12 -16.24 -2.91 1.28
C ASP A 12 -17.24 -1.84 0.80
N GLU A 13 -17.79 -2.01 -0.40
CA GLU A 13 -18.84 -1.11 -0.92
C GLU A 13 -20.16 -1.29 -0.18
N LEU A 14 -20.46 -2.49 0.33
CA LEU A 14 -21.60 -2.77 1.20
C LEU A 14 -21.41 -2.13 2.58
N ASP A 15 -20.20 -2.18 3.14
CA ASP A 15 -19.88 -1.51 4.40
C ASP A 15 -19.98 0.01 4.24
N ALA A 16 -19.47 0.57 3.14
CA ALA A 16 -19.59 1.98 2.81
C ALA A 16 -21.06 2.43 2.66
N LEU A 17 -21.99 1.55 2.29
CA LEU A 17 -23.43 1.85 2.30
C LEU A 17 -23.95 2.13 3.71
N HIS A 18 -23.54 1.38 4.72
CA HIS A 18 -23.96 1.61 6.11
C HIS A 18 -23.36 2.87 6.71
N GLU A 19 -22.17 3.25 6.26
CA GLU A 19 -21.48 4.49 6.66
C GLU A 19 -21.98 5.75 5.90
N GLN A 20 -23.01 5.60 5.05
CA GLN A 20 -23.57 6.68 4.20
C GLN A 20 -22.57 7.20 3.13
N GLY A 21 -21.58 6.40 2.75
CA GLY A 21 -20.45 6.77 1.89
C GLY A 21 -20.44 6.15 0.49
N LEU A 22 -21.61 5.93 -0.14
CA LEU A 22 -21.64 5.35 -1.49
C LEU A 22 -21.23 6.33 -2.59
N SER A 23 -20.40 5.86 -3.52
CA SER A 23 -20.14 6.58 -4.76
C SER A 23 -21.36 6.54 -5.71
N THR A 24 -21.54 7.60 -6.51
CA THR A 24 -22.62 7.69 -7.51
C THR A 24 -22.64 6.52 -8.49
N ARG A 25 -21.46 5.96 -8.81
CA ARG A 25 -21.31 4.79 -9.68
C ARG A 25 -21.95 3.55 -9.07
N VAL A 26 -21.68 3.27 -7.79
CA VAL A 26 -22.22 2.11 -7.07
C VAL A 26 -23.72 2.24 -6.90
N THR A 27 -24.23 3.43 -6.57
CA THR A 27 -25.67 3.70 -6.50
C THR A 27 -26.38 3.41 -7.83
N SER A 28 -25.80 3.88 -8.94
CA SER A 28 -26.33 3.61 -10.29
C SER A 28 -26.29 2.11 -10.64
N HIS A 29 -25.23 1.39 -10.23
CA HIS A 29 -25.13 -0.05 -10.43
C HIS A 29 -26.19 -0.81 -9.63
N ILE A 30 -26.40 -0.51 -8.34
CA ILE A 30 -27.44 -1.15 -7.51
C ILE A 30 -28.84 -0.91 -8.10
N ALA A 31 -29.08 0.28 -8.67
CA ALA A 31 -30.34 0.60 -9.34
C ALA A 31 -30.56 -0.23 -10.61
N THR A 32 -29.51 -0.69 -11.30
CA THR A 32 -29.61 -1.39 -12.58
C THR A 32 -29.36 -2.90 -12.51
N CYS A 33 -28.70 -3.39 -11.46
CA CYS A 33 -28.30 -4.79 -11.28
C CYS A 33 -29.20 -5.52 -10.26
N PRO A 34 -30.11 -6.42 -10.69
CA PRO A 34 -31.03 -7.10 -9.78
C PRO A 34 -30.36 -7.93 -8.67
N PRO A 35 -29.28 -8.69 -8.93
CA PRO A 35 -28.55 -9.42 -7.89
C PRO A 35 -28.00 -8.50 -6.79
N CYS A 36 -27.36 -7.38 -7.15
CA CYS A 36 -26.82 -6.44 -6.17
C CYS A 36 -27.93 -5.76 -5.37
N ARG A 37 -29.07 -5.46 -5.99
CA ARG A 37 -30.24 -4.92 -5.29
C ARG A 37 -30.79 -5.91 -4.25
N GLN A 38 -30.84 -7.20 -4.60
CA GLN A 38 -31.28 -8.25 -3.69
C GLN A 38 -30.29 -8.42 -2.53
N LEU A 39 -28.99 -8.39 -2.80
CA LEU A 39 -27.94 -8.47 -1.78
C LEU A 39 -28.07 -7.31 -0.78
N VAL A 40 -28.17 -6.07 -1.26
CA VAL A 40 -28.36 -4.89 -0.42
C VAL A 40 -29.65 -4.99 0.41
N ALA A 41 -30.75 -5.47 -0.17
CA ALA A 41 -32.00 -5.64 0.56
C ALA A 41 -31.90 -6.70 1.67
N LEU A 42 -31.15 -7.78 1.46
CA LEU A 42 -30.91 -8.80 2.48
C LEU A 42 -30.03 -8.27 3.61
N ASP A 43 -28.98 -7.55 3.25
CA ASP A 43 -28.02 -6.97 4.18
C ASP A 43 -28.66 -5.89 5.07
N LEU A 44 -29.46 -4.97 4.51
CA LEU A 44 -30.23 -4.00 5.29
C LEU A 44 -31.22 -4.67 6.25
N ARG A 45 -31.85 -5.79 5.86
CA ARG A 45 -32.72 -6.56 6.75
C ARG A 45 -31.93 -7.23 7.87
N LEU A 46 -30.74 -7.72 7.57
CA LEU A 46 -29.85 -8.33 8.56
C LEU A 46 -29.40 -7.30 9.59
N VAL A 47 -28.94 -6.13 9.16
CA VAL A 47 -28.55 -5.02 10.05
C VAL A 47 -29.74 -4.55 10.89
N ALA A 48 -30.92 -4.40 10.28
CA ALA A 48 -32.14 -4.10 11.03
C ALA A 48 -32.44 -5.17 12.09
N GLY A 49 -32.34 -6.46 11.75
CA GLY A 49 -32.52 -7.57 12.70
C GLY A 49 -31.50 -7.53 13.84
N LEU A 50 -30.22 -7.31 13.54
CA LEU A 50 -29.15 -7.19 14.55
C LEU A 50 -29.38 -5.99 15.47
N SER A 51 -29.90 -4.87 14.95
CA SER A 51 -30.21 -3.69 15.76
C SER A 51 -31.34 -3.91 16.78
N THR A 52 -32.17 -4.94 16.60
CA THR A 52 -33.23 -5.31 17.55
C THR A 52 -32.75 -6.25 18.65
N LEU A 53 -31.53 -6.78 18.55
CA LEU A 53 -30.98 -7.63 19.59
C LEU A 53 -30.84 -6.82 20.88
N PRO A 54 -31.19 -7.40 22.04
CA PRO A 54 -31.02 -6.72 23.31
C PRO A 54 -29.54 -6.38 23.49
N THR A 55 -29.26 -5.11 23.77
CA THR A 55 -27.94 -4.68 24.19
C THR A 55 -27.62 -5.38 25.50
N TRP A 56 -26.77 -6.41 25.43
CA TRP A 56 -26.29 -7.07 26.62
C TRP A 56 -25.32 -6.12 27.30
N ASP A 57 -25.79 -5.46 28.35
CA ASP A 57 -24.91 -4.68 29.20
C ASP A 57 -24.00 -5.66 29.95
N ALA A 58 -22.78 -5.80 29.45
CA ALA A 58 -21.78 -6.60 30.11
C ALA A 58 -21.55 -6.03 31.50
N SER A 59 -21.76 -6.85 32.55
CA SER A 59 -21.43 -6.44 33.93
C SER A 59 -20.05 -5.77 33.96
N PRO A 60 -19.85 -4.68 34.72
CA PRO A 60 -18.55 -4.00 34.79
C PRO A 60 -17.41 -4.93 35.24
N THR A 61 -17.76 -6.06 35.88
CA THR A 61 -16.82 -7.11 36.30
C THR A 61 -16.49 -8.12 35.20
N LEU A 62 -17.20 -8.13 34.06
CA LEU A 62 -16.98 -9.07 32.96
C LEU A 62 -15.59 -8.87 32.36
N ALA A 63 -15.23 -7.62 32.05
CA ALA A 63 -13.90 -7.30 31.53
C ALA A 63 -12.79 -7.78 32.48
N ALA A 64 -12.93 -7.50 33.78
CA ALA A 64 -11.98 -7.95 34.80
C ALA A 64 -11.92 -9.49 34.92
N ARG A 65 -13.07 -10.19 34.81
CA ARG A 65 -13.13 -11.66 34.84
C ARG A 65 -12.53 -12.30 33.58
N VAL A 66 -12.74 -11.71 32.41
CA VAL A 66 -12.13 -12.16 31.15
C VAL A 66 -10.63 -11.94 31.22
N LEU A 67 -10.18 -10.72 31.57
CA LEU A 67 -8.76 -10.38 31.71
C LEU A 67 -8.05 -11.20 32.79
N GLY A 68 -8.73 -11.53 33.89
CA GLY A 68 -8.17 -12.39 34.94
C GLY A 68 -8.10 -13.87 34.57
N ARG A 69 -8.88 -14.31 33.57
CA ARG A 69 -8.83 -15.68 33.01
C ARG A 69 -7.93 -15.80 31.79
N LEU A 70 -7.67 -14.69 31.12
CA LEU A 70 -6.55 -14.59 30.20
C LEU A 70 -5.30 -14.66 31.07
N THR A 71 -4.81 -15.88 31.32
CA THR A 71 -3.42 -16.04 31.70
C THR A 71 -2.62 -15.33 30.61
N PRO A 72 -1.93 -14.21 30.90
CA PRO A 72 -0.95 -13.73 29.94
C PRO A 72 -0.04 -14.93 29.73
N ALA A 73 0.14 -15.36 28.47
CA ALA A 73 1.13 -16.35 28.15
C ALA A 73 2.49 -15.76 28.54
N THR A 74 2.88 -15.95 29.80
CA THR A 74 4.16 -15.52 30.38
C THR A 74 5.28 -16.45 29.97
N ASP A 75 4.97 -17.50 29.23
CA ASP A 75 5.94 -18.14 28.37
C ASP A 75 6.24 -17.22 27.18
N ARG A 76 7.14 -16.27 27.42
CA ARG A 76 8.17 -15.96 26.43
C ARG A 76 9.07 -17.19 26.25
N ALA A 77 8.50 -18.31 25.83
CA ALA A 77 9.18 -19.10 24.84
C ALA A 77 9.15 -18.23 23.59
N VAL A 78 10.21 -17.44 23.38
CA VAL A 78 10.57 -17.01 22.03
C VAL A 78 10.91 -18.32 21.31
N VAL A 79 9.88 -19.07 20.93
CA VAL A 79 9.98 -19.98 19.82
C VAL A 79 10.30 -19.03 18.69
N ALA A 80 11.58 -18.97 18.33
CA ALA A 80 11.97 -18.34 17.08
C ALA A 80 11.08 -19.00 16.04
N SER A 81 10.03 -18.29 15.61
CA SER A 81 9.11 -18.80 14.62
C SER A 81 9.98 -19.06 13.41
N MET A 82 10.31 -20.34 13.17
CA MET A 82 11.15 -20.68 12.06
C MET A 82 10.38 -20.19 10.84
N PRO A 83 10.94 -19.24 10.07
CA PRO A 83 10.18 -18.60 9.01
C PRO A 83 9.68 -19.69 8.09
N SER A 84 8.36 -19.73 7.91
CA SER A 84 7.73 -20.72 7.06
C SER A 84 8.31 -20.63 5.65
N ASP A 85 8.31 -21.73 4.88
CA ASP A 85 8.83 -21.70 3.51
C ASP A 85 8.13 -20.63 2.65
N ARG A 86 6.85 -20.37 2.95
CA ARG A 86 6.07 -19.28 2.34
C ARG A 86 6.62 -17.90 2.68
N GLU A 87 7.00 -17.68 3.94
CA GLU A 87 7.59 -16.42 4.40
C GLU A 87 9.00 -16.19 3.83
N ARG A 88 9.82 -17.24 3.74
CA ARG A 88 11.14 -17.17 3.08
C ARG A 88 11.00 -16.86 1.60
N ALA A 89 10.05 -17.51 0.91
CA ALA A 89 9.77 -17.24 -0.50
C ALA A 89 9.29 -15.80 -0.71
N ALA A 90 8.41 -15.29 0.17
CA ALA A 90 7.94 -13.90 0.12
C ALA A 90 9.08 -12.90 0.33
N ARG A 91 9.91 -13.08 1.37
CA ARG A 91 11.11 -12.26 1.60
C ARG A 91 12.06 -12.26 0.41
N ARG A 92 12.29 -13.43 -0.18
CA ARG A 92 13.19 -13.56 -1.34
C ARG A 92 12.64 -12.82 -2.55
N ARG A 93 11.33 -12.88 -2.79
CA ARG A 93 10.67 -12.11 -3.87
C ARG A 93 10.78 -10.61 -3.64
N VAL A 94 10.57 -10.13 -2.41
CA VAL A 94 10.71 -8.71 -2.07
C VAL A 94 12.15 -8.23 -2.25
N ILE A 95 13.14 -9.01 -1.81
CA ILE A 95 14.56 -8.68 -1.99
C ILE A 95 14.94 -8.65 -3.48
N ILE A 96 14.51 -9.66 -4.25
CA ILE A 96 14.78 -9.72 -5.69
C ILE A 96 14.10 -8.54 -6.40
N ALA A 97 12.83 -8.25 -6.09
CA ALA A 97 12.11 -7.12 -6.66
C ALA A 97 12.79 -5.78 -6.30
N GLY A 98 13.24 -5.62 -5.06
CA GLY A 98 13.98 -4.44 -4.61
C GLY A 98 15.31 -4.27 -5.35
N LEU A 99 16.07 -5.36 -5.51
CA LEU A 99 17.33 -5.36 -6.27
C LEU A 99 17.13 -5.09 -7.76
N LEU A 100 16.11 -5.68 -8.39
CA LEU A 100 15.79 -5.43 -9.79
C LEU A 100 15.34 -3.98 -10.02
N THR A 101 14.53 -3.45 -9.12
CA THR A 101 14.06 -2.05 -9.20
C THR A 101 15.23 -1.09 -8.99
N GLY A 102 16.02 -1.26 -7.94
CA GLY A 102 17.18 -0.42 -7.66
C GLY A 102 18.27 -0.51 -8.74
N GLY A 103 18.53 -1.73 -9.22
CA GLY A 103 19.47 -1.99 -10.31
C GLY A 103 19.01 -1.40 -11.64
N GLY A 104 17.72 -1.50 -11.96
CA GLY A 104 17.12 -0.90 -13.15
C GLY A 104 17.21 0.62 -13.15
N VAL A 105 17.01 1.27 -12.00
CA VAL A 105 17.17 2.72 -11.85
C VAL A 105 18.63 3.13 -12.07
N ALA A 106 19.59 2.44 -11.43
CA ALA A 106 21.01 2.73 -11.61
C ALA A 106 21.49 2.51 -13.05
N ALA A 107 21.03 1.43 -13.69
CA ALA A 107 21.29 1.12 -15.10
C ALA A 107 20.66 2.16 -16.04
N GLY A 108 19.44 2.61 -15.74
CA GLY A 108 18.76 3.67 -16.49
C GLY A 108 19.51 5.00 -16.42
N PHE A 109 19.99 5.39 -15.24
CA PHE A 109 20.82 6.58 -15.08
C PHE A 109 22.16 6.47 -15.81
N THR A 110 22.85 5.33 -15.71
CA THR A 110 24.11 5.12 -16.43
C THR A 110 23.90 5.11 -17.95
N TRP A 111 22.82 4.51 -18.44
CA TRP A 111 22.46 4.56 -19.85
C TRP A 111 22.12 5.98 -20.32
N ALA A 112 21.36 6.74 -19.53
CA ALA A 112 20.98 8.12 -19.85
C ALA A 112 22.20 9.06 -19.91
N VAL A 113 23.20 8.85 -19.03
CA VAL A 113 24.48 9.57 -19.08
C VAL A 113 25.24 9.26 -20.38
N LEU A 114 25.19 8.01 -20.85
CA LEU A 114 25.84 7.59 -22.09
C LEU A 114 25.07 8.00 -23.37
N ASN A 115 23.77 8.31 -23.26
CA ASN A 115 22.87 8.58 -24.40
C ASN A 115 22.03 9.86 -24.19
N PRO A 116 22.65 11.04 -24.00
CA PRO A 116 21.92 12.26 -23.61
C PRO A 116 20.90 12.73 -24.64
N ALA A 117 21.21 12.61 -25.94
CA ALA A 117 20.30 13.00 -27.02
C ALA A 117 19.03 12.14 -27.06
N ALA A 118 19.15 10.82 -26.83
CA ALA A 118 18.01 9.91 -26.76
C ALA A 118 17.17 10.15 -25.50
N ALA A 119 17.81 10.43 -24.36
CA ALA A 119 17.13 10.73 -23.11
C ALA A 119 16.30 12.02 -23.18
N GLN A 120 16.82 13.07 -23.82
CA GLN A 120 16.09 14.34 -24.01
C GLN A 120 14.87 14.18 -24.93
N GLY A 121 14.95 13.34 -25.96
CA GLY A 121 13.82 13.04 -26.85
C GLY A 121 12.68 12.29 -26.16
N LEU A 122 12.98 11.50 -25.12
CA LEU A 122 12.01 10.74 -24.34
C LEU A 122 11.35 11.55 -23.22
N ALA A 123 11.95 12.66 -22.77
CA ALA A 123 11.55 13.37 -21.56
C ALA A 123 10.20 14.13 -21.64
N GLY A 124 9.69 14.42 -22.84
CA GLY A 124 8.46 15.21 -23.01
C GLY A 124 7.17 14.45 -22.63
N PRO A 125 6.74 13.45 -23.41
CA PRO A 125 5.50 12.73 -23.15
C PRO A 125 5.63 11.64 -22.07
N ALA A 126 6.83 11.08 -21.86
CA ALA A 126 7.01 9.98 -20.92
C ALA A 126 6.90 10.42 -19.45
N VAL A 127 7.21 11.67 -19.11
CA VAL A 127 7.23 12.10 -17.70
C VAL A 127 5.84 12.12 -17.08
N THR A 128 4.80 12.51 -17.83
CA THR A 128 3.42 12.50 -17.33
C THR A 128 2.88 11.08 -17.14
N GLU A 129 3.11 10.17 -18.08
CA GLU A 129 2.67 8.77 -17.95
C GLU A 129 3.46 8.01 -16.88
N VAL A 130 4.77 8.24 -16.81
CA VAL A 130 5.65 7.60 -15.81
C VAL A 130 5.33 8.11 -14.42
N SER A 131 5.09 9.40 -14.22
CA SER A 131 4.74 9.94 -12.90
C SER A 131 3.41 9.37 -12.39
N GLN A 132 2.40 9.26 -13.25
CA GLN A 132 1.12 8.67 -12.88
C GLN A 132 1.24 7.16 -12.60
N ALA A 133 1.98 6.42 -13.42
CA ALA A 133 2.24 4.99 -13.21
C ALA A 133 3.06 4.74 -11.94
N LEU A 134 4.07 5.58 -11.67
CA LEU A 134 4.87 5.53 -10.45
C LEU A 134 3.99 5.81 -9.23
N TRP A 135 3.12 6.80 -9.30
CA TRP A 135 2.20 7.14 -8.22
C TRP A 135 1.24 6.00 -7.90
N LEU A 136 0.61 5.40 -8.93
CA LEU A 136 -0.28 4.25 -8.76
C LEU A 136 0.46 3.03 -8.21
N SER A 137 1.69 2.80 -8.68
CA SER A 137 2.54 1.71 -8.19
C SER A 137 2.93 1.92 -6.73
N LEU A 138 3.24 3.16 -6.34
CA LEU A 138 3.54 3.53 -4.97
C LEU A 138 2.31 3.35 -4.06
N GLN A 139 1.13 3.79 -4.50
CA GLN A 139 -0.11 3.58 -3.76
C GLN A 139 -0.41 2.08 -3.55
N GLY A 140 -0.29 1.28 -4.60
CA GLY A 140 -0.47 -0.18 -4.50
C GLY A 140 0.57 -0.84 -3.59
N LEU A 141 1.83 -0.40 -3.67
CA LEU A 141 2.88 -0.88 -2.77
C LEU A 141 2.56 -0.52 -1.32
N VAL A 142 2.19 0.72 -1.03
CA VAL A 142 1.86 1.17 0.33
C VAL A 142 0.65 0.41 0.88
N ALA A 143 -0.45 0.34 0.13
CA ALA A 143 -1.67 -0.37 0.55
C ALA A 143 -1.41 -1.85 0.84
N ASN A 144 -0.61 -2.52 0.00
CA ASN A 144 -0.30 -3.92 0.20
C ASN A 144 0.75 -4.14 1.31
N THR A 145 1.60 -3.14 1.57
CA THR A 145 2.65 -3.20 2.60
C THR A 145 2.07 -3.02 4.00
N ILE A 146 1.09 -2.13 4.19
CA ILE A 146 0.48 -1.89 5.51
C ILE A 146 -0.27 -3.12 6.06
N GLU A 147 -0.76 -4.01 5.19
CA GLU A 147 -1.44 -5.25 5.59
C GLU A 147 -0.47 -6.38 5.93
N GLN A 148 0.84 -6.23 5.67
CA GLN A 148 1.78 -7.30 5.94
C GLN A 148 2.11 -7.41 7.44
N PRO A 149 2.17 -8.62 8.01
CA PRO A 149 2.44 -8.81 9.44
C PRO A 149 3.82 -8.30 9.88
N TRP A 150 4.78 -8.19 8.95
CA TRP A 150 6.09 -7.61 9.24
C TRP A 150 6.07 -6.07 9.28
N PHE A 151 5.07 -5.40 8.70
CA PHE A 151 4.99 -3.95 8.70
C PHE A 151 4.85 -3.38 10.11
N GLY A 152 4.20 -4.11 11.02
CA GLY A 152 4.15 -3.78 12.44
C GLY A 152 5.55 -3.56 13.03
N THR A 153 6.51 -4.45 12.72
CA THR A 153 7.89 -4.29 13.22
C THR A 153 8.62 -3.07 12.65
N VAL A 154 8.34 -2.69 11.41
CA VAL A 154 8.92 -1.48 10.79
C VAL A 154 8.30 -0.22 11.38
N ARG A 155 6.97 -0.21 11.54
CA ARG A 155 6.24 0.88 12.17
C ARG A 155 6.69 1.10 13.62
N ASP A 156 6.86 0.03 14.38
CA ASP A 156 7.31 0.10 15.78
C ASP A 156 8.78 0.53 15.88
N ALA A 157 9.61 0.18 14.88
CA ALA A 157 10.97 0.69 14.76
C ALA A 157 11.01 2.20 14.41
N LEU A 158 10.08 2.67 13.57
CA LEU A 158 9.95 4.08 13.21
C LEU A 158 9.29 4.94 14.31
N ALA A 159 8.47 4.34 15.18
CA ALA A 159 7.84 5.01 16.30
C ALA A 159 8.85 5.43 17.40
N SER A 160 10.05 4.85 17.42
CA SER A 160 11.13 5.25 18.32
C SER A 160 12.10 6.21 17.60
N PRO A 161 12.30 7.46 18.08
CA PRO A 161 13.14 8.44 17.40
C PRO A 161 14.57 7.95 17.17
N THR A 162 15.11 7.22 18.14
CA THR A 162 16.47 6.65 18.10
C THR A 162 16.65 5.52 17.09
N ARG A 163 15.60 4.72 16.83
CA ARG A 163 15.65 3.63 15.83
C ARG A 163 15.25 4.11 14.44
N ALA A 164 14.44 5.16 14.33
CA ALA A 164 14.09 5.79 13.06
C ALA A 164 15.27 6.52 12.41
N LEU A 165 16.16 7.09 13.22
CA LEU A 165 17.27 7.93 12.78
C LEU A 165 18.15 7.30 11.68
N PRO A 166 18.65 6.05 11.79
CA PRO A 166 19.44 5.45 10.71
C PRO A 166 18.66 5.26 9.40
N TYR A 167 17.36 4.98 9.47
CA TYR A 167 16.52 4.85 8.26
C TYR A 167 16.30 6.19 7.58
N LEU A 168 16.05 7.25 8.37
CA LEU A 168 15.89 8.61 7.85
C LEU A 168 17.20 9.14 7.26
N VAL A 169 18.33 8.88 7.91
CA VAL A 169 19.66 9.22 7.38
C VAL A 169 19.93 8.46 6.07
N GLY A 170 19.64 7.16 6.03
CA GLY A 170 19.78 6.35 4.80
C GLY A 170 18.92 6.88 3.65
N ALA A 171 17.65 7.19 3.93
CA ALA A 171 16.73 7.77 2.95
C ALA A 171 17.22 9.16 2.47
N GLY A 172 17.70 10.00 3.40
CA GLY A 172 18.26 11.31 3.08
C GLY A 172 19.51 11.23 2.19
N VAL A 173 20.41 10.30 2.48
CA VAL A 173 21.61 10.05 1.65
C VAL A 173 21.21 9.57 0.25
N ALA A 174 20.26 8.64 0.15
CA ALA A 174 19.77 8.17 -1.14
C ALA A 174 19.13 9.30 -1.96
N TYR A 175 18.30 10.14 -1.32
CA TYR A 175 17.68 11.30 -1.95
C TYR A 175 18.72 12.32 -2.43
N ALA A 176 19.72 12.64 -1.60
CA ALA A 176 20.80 13.56 -1.95
C ALA A 176 21.63 13.06 -3.13
N LEU A 177 21.97 11.76 -3.17
CA LEU A 177 22.67 11.16 -4.32
C LEU A 177 21.84 11.26 -5.60
N THR A 178 20.52 11.07 -5.51
CA THR A 178 19.60 11.19 -6.64
C THR A 178 19.56 12.63 -7.16
N LEU A 179 19.47 13.63 -6.27
CA LEU A 179 19.50 15.05 -6.62
C LEU A 179 20.83 15.46 -7.27
N VAL A 180 21.96 14.99 -6.75
CA VAL A 180 23.29 15.27 -7.33
C VAL A 180 23.40 14.68 -8.73
N GLY A 181 22.93 13.45 -8.94
CA GLY A 181 22.85 12.82 -10.26
C GLY A 181 21.99 13.63 -11.23
N PHE A 182 20.80 14.06 -10.78
CA PHE A 182 19.87 14.85 -11.60
C PHE A 182 20.46 16.22 -11.97
N ARG A 183 21.07 16.90 -11.00
CA ARG A 183 21.76 18.18 -11.25
C ARG A 183 22.86 18.02 -12.30
N ARG A 184 23.67 16.96 -12.21
CA ARG A 184 24.74 16.69 -13.18
C ARG A 184 24.22 16.45 -14.60
N LEU A 185 23.05 15.80 -14.73
CA LEU A 185 22.38 15.62 -16.02
C LEU A 185 21.88 16.95 -16.59
N LEU A 186 21.34 17.84 -15.74
CA LEU A 186 20.83 19.15 -16.17
C LEU A 186 21.93 20.19 -16.45
N THR A 187 23.08 20.09 -15.78
CA THR A 187 24.18 21.05 -15.92
C THR A 187 25.31 20.56 -16.81
N SER A 188 25.17 19.41 -17.47
CA SER A 188 26.15 19.02 -18.49
C SER A 188 26.12 20.09 -19.59
N PRO A 189 27.24 20.77 -19.87
CA PRO A 189 27.25 21.85 -20.84
C PRO A 189 26.71 21.30 -22.15
N ALA A 190 25.73 22.00 -22.73
CA ALA A 190 25.38 21.80 -24.12
C ALA A 190 26.70 21.93 -24.87
N THR A 191 27.26 20.81 -25.33
CA THR A 191 28.43 20.82 -26.19
C THR A 191 28.05 21.73 -27.34
N ASP A 192 28.68 22.90 -27.38
CA ASP A 192 28.57 23.84 -28.48
C ASP A 192 28.76 23.03 -29.76
N ALA A 193 27.65 22.83 -30.48
CA ALA A 193 27.68 22.33 -31.85
C ALA A 193 28.28 23.45 -32.70
N GLY A 194 29.59 23.63 -32.56
CA GLY A 194 30.42 24.36 -33.49
C GLY A 194 30.40 23.62 -34.82
N TRP A 195 29.71 24.25 -35.76
CA TRP A 195 29.79 24.15 -37.21
C TRP A 195 31.11 23.59 -37.76
#